data_AF-A0A4S9JHR7-F1
#
_entry.id   AF-A0A4S9JHR7-F1
#
_cell.length_a   1.000
_cell.length_b   1.000
_cell.length_c   1.000
_cell.angle_alpha   90.00
_cell.angle_beta   90.00
_cell.angle_gamma   90.00
#
_symmetry.space_group_name_H-M   'P 1'
#
loop_
_entity.id
_entity.type
_entity.pdbx_description
1 polymer ?
#
loop_
_entity_poly.entity_id
_entity_poly.type
_entity_poly.pdbx_seq_one_letter_code
_entity_poly.pdbx_strand_id
1 'polypeptide(L)'
;MASAAKSVCRTAARQLRSNQRSHFQSVSRPFSTTRRTLAEDKKESASSEGYFNRAFYNRLDRDDQASYTSLTPDERQKMENVDSALRDHFAKDSRTHREMEDNIAAELEALDFEFPAGPVEREPKNNGFFQMGEKEDIGPDEDDFQGDDISSLGHGELEQTREIREYARLAGWEMPLLANLTQPFTPPTAATPLRFRYTTYMGEQHPASRKVVVEFDPSDLSLTPAHTQNLIKLAGVRYNPVSKLVKMSCEDHETQAQNKRYLGDTIKGLIAKAKSPESEWLKDIPVDFRHAKPKKRFQFPEEWLLTEERKKELEARREARELAQKTKMESPAGLIDGIKEIEEARNIDLSRVEAPLMAEAKQPMAKGKQGKKEMRQGRA
;
A
#
# COMPACT_ATOMS: atom_id res chain seq x y z
N MET A 1 2.34 22.10 60.88
CA MET A 1 1.52 21.54 61.99
C MET A 1 0.02 21.64 61.67
N ALA A 2 -0.46 20.94 60.63
CA ALA A 2 -1.88 20.94 60.25
C ALA A 2 -2.34 19.67 59.50
N SER A 3 -1.54 18.60 59.46
CA SER A 3 -1.83 17.41 58.63
C SER A 3 -1.87 16.08 59.40
N ALA A 4 -1.74 16.08 60.73
CA ALA A 4 -1.69 14.86 61.55
C ALA A 4 -2.97 14.61 62.38
N ALA A 5 -4.01 15.44 62.24
CA ALA A 5 -5.22 15.40 63.08
C ALA A 5 -6.47 14.85 62.38
N LYS A 6 -6.31 14.17 61.22
CA LYS A 6 -7.45 13.71 60.40
C LYS A 6 -7.71 12.19 60.43
N SER A 7 -6.92 11.35 61.11
CA SER A 7 -7.13 9.89 61.09
C SER A 7 -7.63 9.24 62.39
N VAL A 8 -7.91 10.00 63.46
CA VAL A 8 -8.25 9.39 64.78
C VAL A 8 -9.74 9.01 64.95
N CYS A 9 -10.62 9.27 63.98
CA CYS A 9 -12.07 9.05 64.16
C CYS A 9 -12.65 7.75 63.57
N ARG A 10 -11.84 6.74 63.18
CA ARG A 10 -12.37 5.53 62.51
C ARG A 10 -12.20 4.20 63.25
N THR A 11 -11.43 4.17 64.34
CA THR A 11 -11.07 2.91 65.02
C THR A 11 -11.87 2.67 66.31
N ALA A 12 -13.19 2.87 66.28
CA ALA A 12 -14.08 2.56 67.41
C ALA A 12 -15.09 1.43 67.12
N ALA A 13 -15.32 1.04 65.87
CA ALA A 13 -16.31 0.02 65.54
C ALA A 13 -15.75 -0.95 64.50
N ARG A 14 -15.25 -2.12 64.95
CA ARG A 14 -15.27 -3.43 64.27
C ARG A 14 -14.25 -4.38 64.90
N GLN A 15 -14.65 -5.01 65.99
CA GLN A 15 -14.18 -6.36 66.31
C GLN A 15 -15.31 -7.30 65.97
N LEU A 16 -15.16 -8.08 64.89
CA LEU A 16 -15.67 -9.44 64.76
C LEU A 16 -15.21 -10.04 63.41
N ARG A 17 -14.66 -11.26 63.51
CA ARG A 17 -14.37 -12.24 62.45
C ARG A 17 -13.03 -12.11 61.70
N SER A 18 -12.09 -12.93 62.17
CA SER A 18 -11.20 -13.72 61.31
C SER A 18 -12.03 -14.38 60.19
N ASN A 19 -11.54 -14.63 58.98
CA ASN A 19 -10.41 -15.51 58.67
C ASN A 19 -10.26 -15.58 57.14
N GLN A 20 -9.07 -15.97 56.68
CA GLN A 20 -8.76 -16.62 55.41
C GLN A 20 -8.45 -15.82 54.12
N ARG A 21 -7.30 -16.24 53.56
CA ARG A 21 -6.78 -16.17 52.18
C ARG A 21 -5.95 -14.94 51.84
N SER A 22 -4.95 -15.00 50.96
CA SER A 22 -4.14 -16.08 50.37
C SER A 22 -2.91 -15.39 49.78
N HIS A 23 -1.72 -15.99 49.88
CA HIS A 23 -0.50 -15.42 49.31
C HIS A 23 -0.55 -15.37 47.78
N PHE A 24 -0.50 -14.17 47.22
CA PHE A 24 -0.03 -13.93 45.85
C PHE A 24 1.35 -13.27 45.92
N GLN A 25 2.35 -13.95 45.38
CA GLN A 25 3.66 -13.37 45.10
C GLN A 25 3.72 -12.94 43.64
N SER A 26 4.08 -11.68 43.39
CA SER A 26 4.59 -11.24 42.09
C SER A 26 6.07 -10.90 42.20
N VAL A 27 6.79 -11.36 41.18
CA VAL A 27 8.22 -11.22 40.98
C VAL A 27 8.53 -9.80 40.49
N SER A 28 9.55 -9.15 41.06
CA SER A 28 10.47 -8.32 40.26
C SER A 28 11.81 -8.12 40.97
N ARG A 29 12.88 -8.22 40.19
CA ARG A 29 14.26 -7.91 40.57
C ARG A 29 14.51 -6.41 40.43
N PRO A 30 15.46 -5.86 41.20
CA PRO A 30 16.31 -4.81 40.64
C PRO A 30 17.80 -5.10 40.82
N PHE A 31 18.52 -5.02 39.69
CA PHE A 31 19.95 -4.76 39.64
C PHE A 31 20.19 -3.31 40.05
N SER A 32 21.07 -3.06 41.02
CA SER A 32 22.00 -1.93 40.98
C SER A 32 23.09 -2.09 42.03
N THR A 33 24.34 -2.04 41.57
CA THR A 33 25.56 -2.12 42.36
C THR A 33 26.09 -0.71 42.61
N THR A 34 26.14 -0.29 43.88
CA THR A 34 26.98 0.83 44.32
C THR A 34 27.72 0.45 45.60
N ARG A 35 28.99 0.87 45.69
CA ARG A 35 29.94 0.53 46.75
C ARG A 35 29.57 1.23 48.06
N ARG A 36 29.58 0.45 49.16
CA ARG A 36 29.50 0.95 50.53
C ARG A 36 30.79 1.68 50.91
N THR A 37 30.67 2.94 51.33
CA THR A 37 31.66 3.63 52.18
C THR A 37 31.23 3.44 53.63
N LEU A 38 32.13 2.89 54.46
CA LEU A 38 31.97 2.79 55.91
C LEU A 38 32.02 4.19 56.53
N ALA A 39 31.01 4.53 57.32
CA ALA A 39 31.08 5.61 58.30
C ALA A 39 31.51 4.99 59.65
N GLU A 40 32.42 5.68 60.34
CA GLU A 40 33.05 5.28 61.60
C GLU A 40 32.04 4.91 62.71
N ASP A 41 32.41 3.88 63.46
CA ASP A 41 31.77 3.44 64.69
C ASP A 41 31.71 4.58 65.71
N LYS A 42 30.51 5.12 65.93
CA LYS A 42 30.21 5.98 67.07
C LYS A 42 29.78 5.09 68.22
N LYS A 43 30.67 4.97 69.21
CA LYS A 43 30.47 4.27 70.49
C LYS A 43 29.07 4.49 71.06
N GLU A 44 28.39 3.38 71.30
CA GLU A 44 27.14 3.31 72.06
C GLU A 44 27.34 3.87 73.48
N SER A 45 26.66 4.97 73.77
CA SER A 45 26.36 5.38 75.15
C SER A 45 24.92 4.96 75.45
N ALA A 46 24.77 3.92 76.28
CA ALA A 46 23.50 3.48 76.79
C ALA A 46 22.89 4.54 77.72
N SER A 47 21.87 5.27 77.25
CA SER A 47 20.81 5.89 78.09
C SER A 47 19.73 6.59 77.24
N SER A 48 18.68 5.87 76.83
CA SER A 48 17.27 6.31 76.89
C SER A 48 16.39 5.20 76.29
N GLU A 49 15.67 4.46 77.13
CA GLU A 49 14.59 3.58 76.64
C GLU A 49 13.58 4.45 75.89
N GLY A 50 13.42 4.21 74.59
CA GLY A 50 12.48 4.92 73.74
C GLY A 50 11.05 4.59 74.14
N TYR A 51 10.27 5.60 74.51
CA TYR A 51 8.85 5.46 74.83
C TYR A 51 8.06 4.88 73.64
N PHE A 52 7.42 3.72 73.82
CA PHE A 52 6.54 3.09 72.84
C PHE A 52 5.34 2.42 73.52
N ASN A 53 4.13 2.95 73.29
CA ASN A 53 2.92 2.42 73.90
C ASN A 53 2.32 1.31 73.05
N ARG A 54 2.65 0.07 73.40
CA ARG A 54 2.20 -1.12 72.67
C ARG A 54 0.69 -1.37 72.77
N ALA A 55 0.05 -0.91 73.84
CA ALA A 55 -1.39 -1.06 74.03
C ALA A 55 -2.18 -0.11 73.10
N PHE A 56 -1.69 1.10 72.91
CA PHE A 56 -2.25 2.04 71.93
C PHE A 56 -1.99 1.57 70.49
N TYR A 57 -0.76 1.16 70.19
CA TYR A 57 -0.38 0.65 68.86
C TYR A 57 -1.27 -0.49 68.36
N ASN A 58 -1.56 -1.47 69.21
CA ASN A 58 -2.39 -2.62 68.83
C ASN A 58 -3.87 -2.27 68.59
N ARG A 59 -4.33 -1.08 69.00
CA ARG A 59 -5.71 -0.63 68.84
C ARG A 59 -5.91 0.15 67.52
N LEU A 60 -4.83 0.64 66.93
CA LEU A 60 -4.84 1.36 65.66
C LEU A 60 -5.02 0.39 64.48
N ASP A 61 -5.62 0.88 63.40
CA ASP A 61 -5.72 0.15 62.14
C ASP A 61 -4.35 0.02 61.45
N ARG A 62 -4.25 -0.88 60.47
CA ARG A 62 -2.98 -1.22 59.82
C ARG A 62 -2.25 0.00 59.22
N ASP A 63 -2.99 0.94 58.66
CA ASP A 63 -2.43 2.16 58.05
C ASP A 63 -2.00 3.18 59.12
N ASP A 64 -2.76 3.28 60.22
CA ASP A 64 -2.44 4.15 61.35
C ASP A 64 -1.25 3.61 62.17
N GLN A 65 -1.09 2.29 62.26
CA GLN A 65 0.09 1.64 62.86
C GLN A 65 1.40 2.03 62.15
N ALA A 66 1.37 2.09 60.81
CA ALA A 66 2.52 2.54 60.03
C ALA A 66 2.85 4.02 60.30
N SER A 67 1.83 4.86 60.48
CA SER A 67 2.04 6.28 60.82
C SER A 67 2.63 6.44 62.23
N TYR A 68 2.12 5.71 63.22
CA TYR A 68 2.57 5.79 64.62
C TYR A 68 4.03 5.35 64.82
N THR A 69 4.46 4.33 64.07
CA THR A 69 5.86 3.86 64.12
C THR A 69 6.85 4.86 63.50
N SER A 70 6.41 5.68 62.54
CA SER A 70 7.25 6.71 61.91
C SER A 70 7.44 8.00 62.73
N LEU A 71 6.65 8.22 63.77
CA LEU A 71 6.66 9.44 64.60
C LEU A 71 7.76 9.44 65.66
N THR A 72 8.18 10.64 66.06
CA THR A 72 9.09 10.84 67.20
C THR A 72 8.40 10.53 68.54
N PRO A 73 9.13 10.18 69.61
CA PRO A 73 8.53 9.82 70.90
C PRO A 73 7.56 10.89 71.47
N ASP A 74 7.89 12.17 71.31
CA ASP A 74 7.04 13.29 71.76
C ASP A 74 5.75 13.41 70.93
N GLU A 75 5.81 13.10 69.64
CA GLU A 75 4.65 13.11 68.75
C GLU A 75 3.74 11.91 69.01
N ARG A 76 4.30 10.75 69.36
CA ARG A 76 3.52 9.58 69.80
C ARG A 76 2.74 9.89 71.07
N GLN A 77 3.37 10.51 72.06
CA GLN A 77 2.69 10.95 73.29
C GLN A 77 1.56 11.96 72.99
N LYS A 78 1.76 12.88 72.05
CA LYS A 78 0.70 13.81 71.64
C LYS A 78 -0.48 13.08 70.98
N MET A 79 -0.21 12.13 70.08
CA MET A 79 -1.25 11.33 69.44
C MET A 79 -2.03 10.49 70.46
N GLU A 80 -1.33 9.87 71.41
CA GLU A 80 -1.93 9.11 72.51
C GLU A 80 -2.78 9.99 73.42
N ASN A 81 -2.30 11.19 73.78
CA ASN A 81 -3.03 12.15 74.59
C ASN A 81 -4.28 12.67 73.86
N VAL A 82 -4.22 12.82 72.53
CA VAL A 82 -5.38 13.17 71.72
C VAL A 82 -6.38 12.02 71.68
N ASP A 83 -5.97 10.77 71.45
CA ASP A 83 -6.87 9.61 71.49
C ASP A 83 -7.51 9.44 72.87
N SER A 84 -6.74 9.55 73.95
CA SER A 84 -7.28 9.47 75.31
C SER A 84 -8.26 10.62 75.59
N ALA A 85 -7.94 11.85 75.16
CA ALA A 85 -8.84 12.99 75.33
C ALA A 85 -10.12 12.85 74.49
N LEU A 86 -10.02 12.33 73.27
CA LEU A 86 -11.17 12.02 72.41
C LEU A 86 -12.04 10.96 73.08
N ARG A 87 -11.42 9.88 73.58
CA ARG A 87 -12.09 8.77 74.25
C ARG A 87 -12.76 9.22 75.55
N ASP A 88 -12.12 10.11 76.31
CA ASP A 88 -12.70 10.71 77.51
C ASP A 88 -13.85 11.68 77.19
N HIS A 89 -13.75 12.42 76.07
CA HIS A 89 -14.82 13.27 75.57
C HIS A 89 -16.03 12.44 75.14
N PHE A 90 -15.79 11.35 74.41
CA PHE A 90 -16.79 10.38 74.00
C PHE A 90 -17.37 9.56 75.17
N ALA A 91 -16.59 9.28 76.22
CA ALA A 91 -17.06 8.60 77.42
C ALA A 91 -17.95 9.45 78.32
N LYS A 92 -17.84 10.80 78.25
CA LYS A 92 -18.65 11.73 79.06
C LYS A 92 -20.06 11.93 78.50
N ASP A 93 -20.24 11.85 77.19
CA ASP A 93 -21.54 11.96 76.50
C ASP A 93 -22.13 10.57 76.17
N SER A 94 -22.39 9.78 77.22
CA SER A 94 -22.74 8.35 77.09
C SER A 94 -24.06 8.03 76.37
N ARG A 95 -24.97 9.00 76.20
CA ARG A 95 -26.31 8.77 75.65
C ARG A 95 -26.42 9.13 74.16
N THR A 96 -25.94 10.31 73.79
CA THR A 96 -25.89 10.79 72.39
C THR A 96 -24.92 9.98 71.54
N HIS A 97 -23.84 9.48 72.16
CA HIS A 97 -22.86 8.65 71.47
C HIS A 97 -23.40 7.25 71.13
N ARG A 98 -24.12 6.60 72.06
CA ARG A 98 -24.73 5.29 71.77
C ARG A 98 -25.74 5.38 70.64
N GLU A 99 -26.59 6.42 70.66
CA GLU A 99 -27.56 6.66 69.58
C GLU A 99 -26.86 6.90 68.22
N MET A 100 -25.72 7.59 68.21
CA MET A 100 -24.92 7.79 66.99
C MET A 100 -24.25 6.49 66.51
N GLU A 101 -23.74 5.66 67.42
CA GLU A 101 -23.18 4.35 67.08
C GLU A 101 -24.24 3.39 66.52
N ASP A 102 -25.42 3.37 67.13
CA ASP A 102 -26.54 2.54 66.67
C ASP A 102 -27.03 2.99 65.28
N ASN A 103 -27.08 4.31 65.03
CA ASN A 103 -27.41 4.86 63.71
C ASN A 103 -26.36 4.49 62.66
N ILE A 104 -25.06 4.61 62.99
CA ILE A 104 -23.97 4.22 62.08
C ILE A 104 -24.02 2.72 61.81
N ALA A 105 -24.31 1.90 62.82
CA ALA A 105 -24.42 0.45 62.65
C ALA A 105 -25.62 0.08 61.75
N ALA A 106 -26.78 0.70 61.94
CA ALA A 106 -27.95 0.49 61.11
C ALA A 106 -27.73 0.96 59.65
N GLU A 107 -27.03 2.08 59.47
CA GLU A 107 -26.68 2.61 58.14
C GLU A 107 -25.67 1.70 57.43
N LEU A 108 -24.70 1.14 58.16
CA LEU A 108 -23.78 0.14 57.62
C LEU A 108 -24.50 -1.17 57.25
N GLU A 109 -25.49 -1.60 58.02
CA GLU A 109 -26.30 -2.79 57.71
C GLU A 109 -27.17 -2.58 56.46
N ALA A 110 -27.74 -1.38 56.30
CA ALA A 110 -28.46 -1.01 55.09
C ALA A 110 -27.54 -0.97 53.86
N LEU A 111 -26.34 -0.41 54.00
CA LEU A 111 -25.33 -0.38 52.94
C LEU A 111 -24.82 -1.77 52.57
N ASP A 112 -24.64 -2.67 53.53
CA ASP A 112 -24.24 -4.07 53.26
C ASP A 112 -25.34 -4.85 52.53
N PHE A 113 -26.62 -4.50 52.73
CA PHE A 113 -27.74 -5.07 51.98
C PHE A 113 -27.85 -4.52 50.55
N GLU A 114 -27.65 -3.21 50.38
CA GLU A 114 -27.74 -2.54 49.07
C GLU A 114 -26.49 -2.81 48.21
N PHE A 115 -25.33 -2.97 48.84
CA PHE A 115 -24.04 -3.23 48.21
C PHE A 115 -23.35 -4.42 48.88
N PRO A 116 -23.83 -5.66 48.62
CA PRO A 116 -23.21 -6.85 49.18
C PRO A 116 -21.73 -6.90 48.80
N ALA A 117 -20.86 -7.12 49.79
CA ALA A 117 -19.40 -7.07 49.66
C ALA A 117 -18.78 -8.23 48.86
N GLY A 118 -19.54 -8.88 47.97
CA GLY A 118 -19.08 -9.98 47.13
C GLY A 118 -20.03 -10.29 45.98
N PRO A 119 -19.57 -11.08 44.98
CA PRO A 119 -20.41 -11.54 43.89
C PRO A 119 -21.60 -12.30 44.46
N VAL A 120 -22.82 -11.88 44.11
CA VAL A 120 -24.02 -12.64 44.43
C VAL A 120 -24.05 -13.83 43.47
N GLU A 121 -23.70 -15.02 43.95
CA GLU A 121 -23.83 -16.27 43.18
C GLU A 121 -25.32 -16.48 42.87
N ARG A 122 -25.72 -16.15 41.64
CA ARG A 122 -27.05 -16.46 41.11
C ARG A 122 -26.99 -17.86 40.54
N GLU A 123 -27.98 -18.70 40.84
CA GLU A 123 -28.12 -20.00 40.16
C GLU A 123 -28.28 -19.74 38.65
N PRO A 124 -27.50 -20.40 37.78
CA PRO A 124 -27.57 -20.17 36.35
C PRO A 124 -28.96 -20.57 35.85
N LYS A 125 -29.78 -19.56 35.55
CA LYS A 125 -31.08 -19.76 34.91
C LYS A 125 -30.88 -19.65 33.41
N ASN A 126 -30.79 -20.82 32.77
CA ASN A 126 -30.66 -21.07 31.34
C ASN A 126 -29.21 -20.97 30.82
N ASN A 127 -28.63 -22.13 30.48
CA ASN A 127 -27.35 -22.19 29.78
C ASN A 127 -27.57 -21.75 28.32
N GLY A 128 -27.44 -20.45 28.05
CA GLY A 128 -27.32 -19.90 26.70
C GLY A 128 -26.08 -20.43 25.99
N PHE A 129 -25.97 -20.22 24.68
CA PHE A 129 -24.80 -20.60 23.88
C PHE A 129 -23.49 -20.04 24.47
N PHE A 130 -23.49 -18.78 24.95
CA PHE A 130 -22.29 -18.16 25.53
C PHE A 130 -21.95 -18.66 26.94
N GLN A 131 -22.93 -19.23 27.66
CA GLN A 131 -22.72 -19.79 29.00
C GLN A 131 -22.30 -21.29 28.98
N MET A 132 -22.13 -21.88 27.80
CA MET A 132 -21.78 -23.30 27.66
C MET A 132 -20.35 -23.58 28.13
N GLY A 133 -20.22 -24.24 29.29
CA GLY A 133 -18.94 -24.66 29.85
C GLY A 133 -18.27 -23.63 30.76
N GLU A 134 -18.90 -22.46 30.93
CA GLU A 134 -18.47 -21.44 31.88
C GLU A 134 -19.11 -21.65 33.24
N LYS A 135 -18.39 -21.27 34.31
CA LYS A 135 -18.85 -21.41 35.70
C LYS A 135 -19.44 -20.13 36.27
N GLU A 136 -19.21 -19.01 35.58
CA GLU A 136 -19.61 -17.67 36.00
C GLU A 136 -20.86 -17.27 35.20
N ASP A 137 -21.83 -16.63 35.85
CA ASP A 137 -23.02 -16.08 35.19
C ASP A 137 -22.65 -14.74 34.53
N ILE A 138 -22.49 -14.76 33.21
CA ILE A 138 -22.15 -13.58 32.38
C ILE A 138 -23.40 -12.74 32.04
N GLY A 139 -24.59 -13.17 32.50
CA GLY A 139 -25.86 -12.56 32.11
C GLY A 139 -26.43 -13.19 30.84
N PRO A 140 -27.65 -12.80 30.44
CA PRO A 140 -28.36 -13.44 29.34
C PRO A 140 -27.66 -13.22 28.00
N ASP A 141 -27.76 -14.22 27.12
CA ASP A 141 -27.29 -14.11 25.74
C ASP A 141 -28.11 -13.03 25.02
N GLU A 142 -27.43 -11.99 24.51
CA GLU A 142 -28.03 -10.96 23.65
C GLU A 142 -27.76 -11.30 22.18
N ASP A 143 -28.48 -12.27 21.64
CA ASP A 143 -28.35 -12.75 20.25
C ASP A 143 -29.35 -12.09 19.27
N ASP A 144 -30.26 -11.26 19.77
CA ASP A 144 -31.25 -10.54 18.98
C ASP A 144 -30.62 -9.39 18.19
N PHE A 145 -30.62 -9.52 16.86
CA PHE A 145 -30.20 -8.44 15.96
C PHE A 145 -31.23 -7.30 15.91
N GLN A 146 -30.84 -6.12 16.38
CA GLN A 146 -31.73 -4.95 16.49
C GLN A 146 -31.79 -4.10 15.21
N GLY A 147 -31.07 -4.47 14.15
CA GLY A 147 -31.00 -3.67 12.92
C GLY A 147 -30.12 -2.43 13.03
N ASP A 148 -29.21 -2.42 14.01
CA ASP A 148 -28.34 -1.31 14.39
C ASP A 148 -26.94 -1.38 13.76
N ASP A 149 -26.57 -2.52 13.17
CA ASP A 149 -25.31 -2.69 12.45
C ASP A 149 -25.50 -3.19 11.02
N ILE A 150 -24.51 -2.90 10.17
CA ILE A 150 -24.44 -3.39 8.79
C ILE A 150 -23.42 -4.53 8.70
N SER A 151 -23.47 -5.28 7.59
CA SER A 151 -22.50 -6.34 7.34
C SER A 151 -21.08 -5.79 7.19
N SER A 152 -20.07 -6.64 7.38
CA SER A 152 -18.66 -6.26 7.20
C SER A 152 -18.34 -5.72 5.80
N LEU A 153 -19.00 -6.25 4.77
CA LEU A 153 -18.90 -5.71 3.40
C LEU A 153 -19.49 -4.30 3.31
N GLY A 154 -20.63 -4.07 3.97
CA GLY A 154 -21.25 -2.75 4.06
C GLY A 154 -20.37 -1.73 4.79
N HIS A 155 -19.67 -2.14 5.85
CA HIS A 155 -18.65 -1.30 6.50
C HIS A 155 -17.50 -0.95 5.56
N GLY A 156 -17.06 -1.89 4.71
CA GLY A 156 -16.05 -1.63 3.68
C GLY A 156 -16.46 -0.54 2.69
N GLU A 157 -17.71 -0.59 2.20
CA GLU A 157 -18.25 0.45 1.31
C GLU A 157 -18.44 1.79 2.03
N LEU A 158 -18.87 1.75 3.30
CA LEU A 158 -19.00 2.95 4.12
C LEU A 158 -17.64 3.63 4.36
N GLU A 159 -16.59 2.86 4.61
CA GLU A 159 -15.24 3.38 4.80
C GLU A 159 -14.68 3.97 3.51
N GLN A 160 -14.84 3.29 2.38
CA GLN A 160 -14.49 3.86 1.07
C GLN A 160 -15.21 5.19 0.83
N THR A 161 -16.48 5.30 1.22
CA THR A 161 -17.23 6.54 1.10
C THR A 161 -16.67 7.64 2.01
N ARG A 162 -16.19 7.30 3.21
CA ARG A 162 -15.52 8.24 4.13
C ARG A 162 -14.20 8.75 3.52
N GLU A 163 -13.39 7.87 2.95
CA GLU A 163 -12.16 8.23 2.23
C GLU A 163 -12.43 9.19 1.07
N ILE A 164 -13.45 8.88 0.24
CA ILE A 164 -13.83 9.76 -0.89
C ILE A 164 -14.24 11.14 -0.36
N ARG A 165 -15.01 11.20 0.73
CA ARG A 165 -15.42 12.47 1.35
C ARG A 165 -14.24 13.23 1.94
N GLU A 166 -13.23 12.53 2.45
CA GLU A 166 -11.98 13.14 2.89
C GLU A 166 -11.23 13.76 1.72
N TYR A 167 -11.02 13.04 0.62
CA TYR A 167 -10.40 13.61 -0.60
C TYR A 167 -11.20 14.77 -1.18
N ALA A 168 -12.54 14.71 -1.15
CA ALA A 168 -13.40 15.82 -1.57
C ALA A 168 -13.22 17.05 -0.67
N ARG A 169 -13.03 16.86 0.64
CA ARG A 169 -12.72 17.94 1.59
C ARG A 169 -11.35 18.56 1.29
N LEU A 170 -10.32 17.73 1.09
CA LEU A 170 -8.98 18.19 0.70
C LEU A 170 -9.04 18.98 -0.61
N ALA A 171 -9.78 18.50 -1.60
CA ALA A 171 -9.97 19.18 -2.87
C ALA A 171 -10.72 20.52 -2.76
N GLY A 172 -11.73 20.59 -1.88
CA GLY A 172 -12.52 21.81 -1.69
C GLY A 172 -11.78 22.90 -0.90
N TRP A 173 -11.01 22.51 0.12
CA TRP A 173 -10.46 23.46 1.09
C TRP A 173 -8.93 23.61 1.03
N GLU A 174 -8.19 22.54 0.76
CA GLU A 174 -6.71 22.58 0.79
C GLU A 174 -6.10 22.77 -0.60
N MET A 175 -6.59 22.09 -1.63
CA MET A 175 -6.05 22.21 -2.99
C MET A 175 -6.04 23.66 -3.52
N PRO A 176 -7.06 24.51 -3.27
CA PRO A 176 -7.00 25.92 -3.68
C PRO A 176 -5.85 26.68 -3.00
N LEU A 177 -5.43 26.29 -1.80
CA LEU A 177 -4.30 26.92 -1.10
C LEU A 177 -2.97 26.63 -1.80
N LEU A 178 -2.84 25.52 -2.53
CA LEU A 178 -1.65 25.22 -3.35
C LEU A 178 -1.45 26.26 -4.46
N ALA A 179 -2.52 26.94 -4.91
CA ALA A 179 -2.41 28.01 -5.90
C ALA A 179 -1.45 29.13 -5.43
N ASN A 180 -1.39 29.40 -4.12
CA ASN A 180 -0.51 30.41 -3.53
C ASN A 180 0.99 30.03 -3.64
N LEU A 181 1.29 28.74 -3.79
CA LEU A 181 2.66 28.21 -3.91
C LEU A 181 3.04 27.95 -5.37
N THR A 182 2.15 28.24 -6.33
CA THR A 182 2.43 28.01 -7.74
C THR A 182 3.48 28.99 -8.26
N GLN A 183 4.41 28.47 -9.04
CA GLN A 183 5.38 29.26 -9.79
C GLN A 183 5.10 29.09 -11.28
N PRO A 184 5.02 30.18 -12.07
CA PRO A 184 4.81 30.06 -13.50
C PRO A 184 6.00 29.36 -14.15
N PHE A 185 5.72 28.48 -15.11
CA PHE A 185 6.77 27.80 -15.86
C PHE A 185 7.56 28.81 -16.69
N THR A 186 8.86 28.89 -16.44
CA THR A 186 9.79 29.67 -17.26
C THR A 186 10.55 28.71 -18.19
N PRO A 187 10.49 28.91 -19.52
CA PRO A 187 11.20 28.04 -20.44
C PRO A 187 12.71 28.16 -20.23
N PRO A 188 13.47 27.06 -20.37
CA PRO A 188 14.91 27.10 -20.23
C PRO A 188 15.53 28.00 -21.30
N THR A 189 16.51 28.80 -20.90
CA THR A 189 17.27 29.68 -21.80
C THR A 189 18.40 28.92 -22.48
N ALA A 190 18.96 29.46 -23.57
CA ALA A 190 20.14 28.90 -24.24
C ALA A 190 21.37 28.69 -23.33
N ALA A 191 21.44 29.38 -22.17
CA ALA A 191 22.49 29.17 -21.16
C ALA A 191 22.39 27.81 -20.44
N THR A 192 21.24 27.14 -20.48
CA THR A 192 20.99 25.85 -19.82
C THR A 192 20.67 24.75 -20.84
N PRO A 193 21.64 24.32 -21.67
CA PRO A 193 21.41 23.34 -22.73
C PRO A 193 21.35 21.88 -22.23
N LEU A 194 21.65 21.64 -20.95
CA LEU A 194 21.71 20.29 -20.38
C LEU A 194 20.36 19.91 -19.74
N ARG A 195 19.77 18.79 -20.18
CA ARG A 195 18.57 18.23 -19.54
C ARG A 195 18.95 17.02 -18.70
N PHE A 196 18.80 17.14 -17.38
CA PHE A 196 18.97 16.04 -16.43
C PHE A 196 17.63 15.37 -16.14
N ARG A 197 17.63 14.04 -16.04
CA ARG A 197 16.49 13.21 -15.63
C ARG A 197 16.86 12.42 -14.38
N TYR A 198 16.02 12.53 -13.37
CA TYR A 198 16.09 11.80 -12.10
C TYR A 198 14.91 10.83 -12.02
N THR A 199 15.10 9.72 -11.30
CA THR A 199 14.04 8.72 -11.07
C THR A 199 13.82 8.57 -9.58
N THR A 200 12.58 8.69 -9.13
CA THR A 200 12.19 8.60 -7.71
C THR A 200 11.00 7.66 -7.58
N TYR A 201 11.01 6.79 -6.58
CA TYR A 201 9.98 5.77 -6.32
C TYR A 201 9.09 6.11 -5.10
N MET A 202 8.95 7.41 -4.81
CA MET A 202 7.98 7.98 -3.85
C MET A 202 7.79 7.19 -2.54
N GLY A 203 8.88 6.98 -1.80
CA GLY A 203 8.89 6.30 -0.50
C GLY A 203 9.60 4.94 -0.53
N GLU A 204 9.79 4.34 -1.70
CA GLU A 204 10.53 3.09 -1.85
C GLU A 204 12.02 3.32 -2.11
N GLN A 205 12.86 2.53 -1.43
CA GLN A 205 14.30 2.49 -1.70
C GLN A 205 14.59 1.51 -2.84
N HIS A 206 14.68 2.04 -4.06
CA HIS A 206 14.99 1.26 -5.25
C HIS A 206 16.42 1.53 -5.75
N PRO A 207 17.23 0.52 -6.11
CA PRO A 207 18.61 0.73 -6.56
C PRO A 207 18.72 1.59 -7.83
N ALA A 208 17.73 1.53 -8.73
CA ALA A 208 17.73 2.38 -9.93
C ALA A 208 17.44 3.86 -9.64
N SER A 209 17.03 4.22 -8.42
CA SER A 209 16.81 5.62 -8.04
C SER A 209 18.09 6.44 -8.14
N ARG A 210 19.28 5.85 -7.91
CA ARG A 210 20.55 6.59 -7.96
C ARG A 210 20.97 7.02 -9.36
N LYS A 211 20.44 6.37 -10.41
CA LYS A 211 20.81 6.62 -11.80
C LYS A 211 20.38 8.03 -12.23
N VAL A 212 21.33 8.79 -12.76
CA VAL A 212 21.07 10.08 -13.39
C VAL A 212 21.35 9.97 -14.89
N VAL A 213 20.46 10.54 -15.69
CA VAL A 213 20.64 10.62 -17.15
C VAL A 213 20.76 12.08 -17.55
N VAL A 214 21.73 12.38 -18.40
CA VAL A 214 21.87 13.69 -19.04
C VAL A 214 21.73 13.55 -20.54
N GLU A 215 21.03 14.50 -21.13
CA GLU A 215 20.93 14.66 -22.58
C GLU A 215 21.16 16.13 -22.96
N PHE A 216 21.79 16.35 -24.11
CA PHE A 216 22.04 17.66 -24.68
C PHE A 216 22.28 17.56 -26.18
N ASP A 217 22.02 18.64 -26.92
CA ASP A 217 22.42 18.79 -28.32
C ASP A 217 23.84 19.38 -28.36
N PRO A 218 24.80 18.76 -29.08
CA PRO A 218 26.12 19.34 -29.33
C PRO A 218 26.09 20.73 -29.96
N SER A 219 25.03 21.09 -30.68
CA SER A 219 24.86 22.37 -31.37
C SER A 219 24.52 23.51 -30.42
N ASP A 220 23.87 23.22 -29.29
CA ASP A 220 23.48 24.22 -28.27
C ASP A 220 24.67 24.62 -27.39
N LEU A 221 25.71 23.79 -27.34
CA LEU A 221 26.99 24.14 -26.75
C LEU A 221 27.69 25.05 -27.76
N SER A 222 27.78 26.35 -27.48
CA SER A 222 28.37 27.42 -28.32
C SER A 222 29.83 27.17 -28.74
N LEU A 223 30.02 26.15 -29.58
CA LEU A 223 31.28 25.60 -30.06
C LEU A 223 31.39 25.88 -31.56
N THR A 224 32.63 26.02 -32.03
CA THR A 224 32.93 26.08 -33.47
C THR A 224 32.44 24.79 -34.14
N PRO A 225 31.90 24.82 -35.37
CA PRO A 225 31.42 23.62 -36.06
C PRO A 225 32.42 22.45 -36.10
N ALA A 226 33.72 22.75 -36.23
CA ALA A 226 34.79 21.76 -36.15
C ALA A 226 34.88 21.09 -34.77
N HIS A 227 34.82 21.89 -33.69
CA HIS A 227 34.81 21.39 -32.31
C HIS A 227 33.52 20.61 -32.00
N THR A 228 32.37 21.00 -32.58
CA THR A 228 31.11 20.26 -32.46
C THR A 228 31.21 18.89 -33.13
N GLN A 229 31.81 18.80 -34.32
CA GLN A 229 32.07 17.52 -34.98
C GLN A 229 33.03 16.65 -34.16
N ASN A 230 34.07 17.23 -33.57
CA ASN A 230 34.99 16.51 -32.67
C ASN A 230 34.25 15.98 -31.43
N LEU A 231 33.35 16.78 -30.84
CA LEU A 231 32.54 16.36 -29.71
C LEU A 231 31.62 15.18 -30.06
N ILE A 232 30.99 15.20 -31.24
CA ILE A 232 30.16 14.09 -31.74
C ILE A 232 31.00 12.82 -31.91
N LYS A 233 32.21 12.93 -32.47
CA LYS A 233 33.15 11.80 -32.61
C LYS A 233 33.55 11.23 -31.24
N LEU A 234 33.86 12.10 -30.27
CA LEU A 234 34.21 11.70 -28.90
C LEU A 234 33.04 11.06 -28.12
N ALA A 235 31.81 11.50 -28.38
CA ALA A 235 30.62 10.91 -27.77
C ALA A 235 30.39 9.46 -28.23
N GLY A 236 30.75 9.15 -29.48
CA GLY A 236 30.65 7.82 -30.08
C GLY A 236 29.21 7.30 -30.05
N VAL A 237 29.02 6.09 -29.51
CA VAL A 237 27.71 5.42 -29.44
C VAL A 237 26.63 6.18 -28.66
N ARG A 238 27.03 7.16 -27.84
CA ARG A 238 26.13 7.98 -27.02
C ARG A 238 25.40 9.05 -27.84
N TYR A 239 25.93 9.41 -29.01
CA TYR A 239 25.29 10.34 -29.93
C TYR A 239 24.27 9.64 -30.81
N ASN A 240 23.06 10.18 -30.93
CA ASN A 240 22.07 9.66 -31.87
C ASN A 240 21.97 10.60 -33.09
N PRO A 241 22.30 10.14 -34.31
CA PRO A 241 22.25 10.98 -35.51
C PRO A 241 20.84 11.37 -35.95
N VAL A 242 19.81 10.61 -35.57
CA VAL A 242 18.41 10.91 -35.94
C VAL A 242 17.87 12.04 -35.06
N SER A 243 18.07 11.97 -33.75
CA SER A 243 17.60 13.00 -32.82
C SER A 243 18.60 14.12 -32.58
N LYS A 244 19.85 13.98 -33.03
CA LYS A 244 20.98 14.90 -32.80
C LYS A 244 21.33 15.13 -31.32
N LEU A 245 20.91 14.22 -30.45
CA LEU A 245 21.14 14.31 -29.01
C LEU A 245 22.24 13.35 -28.57
N VAL A 246 23.12 13.84 -27.69
CA VAL A 246 24.02 12.99 -26.91
C VAL A 246 23.30 12.60 -25.63
N LYS A 247 23.15 11.29 -25.37
CA LYS A 247 22.53 10.76 -24.16
C LYS A 247 23.53 9.90 -23.40
N MET A 248 23.74 10.22 -22.13
CA MET A 248 24.62 9.44 -21.25
C MET A 248 24.05 9.36 -19.84
N SER A 249 24.40 8.30 -19.12
CA SER A 249 23.92 8.06 -17.76
C SER A 249 25.04 7.57 -16.87
N CYS A 250 24.92 7.83 -15.58
CA CYS A 250 25.81 7.31 -14.56
C CYS A 250 24.97 6.76 -13.39
N GLU A 251 25.35 5.58 -12.92
CA GLU A 251 24.75 4.89 -11.76
C GLU A 251 25.80 4.24 -10.86
N ASP A 252 27.07 4.65 -11.03
CA ASP A 252 28.24 4.06 -10.38
C ASP A 252 28.38 4.51 -8.93
N HIS A 253 27.94 5.73 -8.61
CA HIS A 253 27.97 6.27 -7.26
C HIS A 253 26.65 6.05 -6.52
N GLU A 254 26.74 6.05 -5.20
CA GLU A 254 25.61 5.74 -4.32
C GLU A 254 24.54 6.84 -4.35
N THR A 255 24.95 8.10 -4.43
CA THR A 255 24.01 9.24 -4.40
C THR A 255 23.76 9.81 -5.80
N GLN A 256 22.52 10.21 -6.07
CA GLN A 256 22.15 10.91 -7.31
C GLN A 256 23.00 12.18 -7.52
N ALA A 257 23.30 12.91 -6.44
CA ALA A 257 24.11 14.13 -6.49
C ALA A 257 25.54 13.86 -6.99
N GLN A 258 26.18 12.78 -6.54
CA GLN A 258 27.49 12.35 -7.03
C GLN A 258 27.43 11.93 -8.50
N ASN A 259 26.42 11.14 -8.89
CA ASN A 259 26.23 10.73 -10.29
C ASN A 259 26.02 11.94 -11.21
N LYS A 260 25.25 12.94 -10.78
CA LYS A 260 25.08 14.21 -11.51
C LYS A 260 26.40 14.97 -11.64
N ARG A 261 27.18 15.07 -10.57
CA ARG A 261 28.48 15.76 -10.57
C ARG A 261 29.46 15.09 -11.54
N TYR A 262 29.56 13.76 -11.46
CA TYR A 262 30.39 12.97 -12.37
C TYR A 262 30.03 13.20 -13.84
N LEU A 263 28.73 13.22 -14.17
CA LEU A 263 28.27 13.55 -15.52
C LEU A 263 28.65 14.98 -15.94
N GLY A 264 28.54 15.95 -15.03
CA GLY A 264 28.97 17.33 -15.28
C GLY A 264 30.47 17.44 -15.57
N ASP A 265 31.31 16.76 -14.79
CA ASP A 265 32.76 16.76 -14.98
C ASP A 265 33.16 16.00 -16.25
N THR A 266 32.44 14.93 -16.59
CA THR A 266 32.61 14.20 -17.86
C THR A 266 32.29 15.07 -19.06
N ILE A 267 31.18 15.81 -19.03
CA ILE A 267 30.80 16.74 -20.12
C ILE A 267 31.84 17.85 -20.25
N LYS A 268 32.29 18.45 -19.14
CA LYS A 268 33.38 19.44 -19.16
C LYS A 268 34.65 18.86 -19.79
N GLY A 269 35.01 17.62 -19.43
CA GLY A 269 36.14 16.91 -20.01
C GLY A 269 36.00 16.66 -21.51
N LEU A 270 34.80 16.29 -21.98
CA LEU A 270 34.50 16.12 -23.41
C LEU A 270 34.62 17.44 -24.17
N ILE A 271 34.10 18.54 -23.62
CA ILE A 271 34.21 19.87 -24.23
C ILE A 271 35.67 20.33 -24.27
N ALA A 272 36.43 20.11 -23.20
CA ALA A 272 37.85 20.46 -23.14
C ALA A 272 38.65 19.68 -24.19
N LYS A 273 38.41 18.36 -24.32
CA LYS A 273 39.05 17.53 -25.34
C LYS A 273 38.65 17.93 -26.75
N ALA A 274 37.39 18.29 -26.98
CA ALA A 274 36.92 18.74 -28.28
C ALA A 274 37.54 20.08 -28.73
N LYS A 275 37.93 20.94 -27.78
CA LYS A 275 38.63 22.22 -28.02
C LYS A 275 40.17 22.09 -28.05
N SER A 276 40.72 20.96 -27.59
CA SER A 276 42.16 20.75 -27.52
C SER A 276 42.79 20.70 -28.92
N PRO A 277 43.99 21.27 -29.14
CA PRO A 277 44.73 21.10 -30.40
C PRO A 277 45.07 19.63 -30.68
N GLU A 278 45.12 18.79 -29.65
CA GLU A 278 45.28 17.34 -29.83
C GLU A 278 44.09 16.70 -30.55
N SER A 279 42.96 17.39 -30.71
CA SER A 279 41.79 16.88 -31.41
C SER A 279 41.88 17.02 -32.94
N GLU A 280 43.00 17.54 -33.48
CA GLU A 280 43.15 17.76 -34.91
C GLU A 280 43.20 16.46 -35.74
N TRP A 281 43.73 15.36 -35.19
CA TRP A 281 43.70 14.05 -35.87
C TRP A 281 42.28 13.52 -36.08
N LEU A 282 41.29 14.01 -35.32
CA LEU A 282 39.89 13.64 -35.52
C LEU A 282 39.33 14.22 -36.82
N LYS A 283 39.94 15.24 -37.42
CA LYS A 283 39.46 15.86 -38.67
C LYS A 283 39.39 14.83 -39.81
N ASP A 284 40.38 13.96 -39.90
CA ASP A 284 40.49 12.95 -40.96
C ASP A 284 39.52 11.77 -40.78
N ILE A 285 38.98 11.59 -39.58
CA ILE A 285 38.08 10.48 -39.25
C ILE A 285 36.62 10.87 -39.54
N PRO A 286 35.91 10.12 -40.39
CA PRO A 286 34.48 10.35 -40.61
C PRO A 286 33.68 9.99 -39.35
N VAL A 287 32.53 10.64 -39.16
CA VAL A 287 31.65 10.33 -38.03
C VAL A 287 31.03 8.95 -38.23
N ASP A 288 31.21 8.07 -37.25
CA ASP A 288 30.62 6.73 -37.26
C ASP A 288 29.16 6.77 -36.79
N PHE A 289 28.25 6.24 -37.62
CA PHE A 289 26.82 6.11 -37.33
C PHE A 289 26.32 4.67 -37.29
N ARG A 290 27.23 3.67 -37.32
CA ARG A 290 26.85 2.24 -37.40
C ARG A 290 26.04 1.75 -36.21
N HIS A 291 26.16 2.38 -35.04
CA HIS A 291 25.36 2.05 -33.85
C HIS A 291 23.89 2.50 -33.96
N ALA A 292 23.59 3.49 -34.79
CA ALA A 292 22.25 4.03 -34.94
C ALA A 292 21.56 3.42 -36.15
N LYS A 293 20.52 2.61 -35.91
CA LYS A 293 19.69 2.03 -36.98
C LYS A 293 18.51 2.98 -37.27
N PRO A 294 18.51 3.77 -38.35
CA PRO A 294 17.41 4.65 -38.67
C PRO A 294 16.15 3.84 -38.99
N LYS A 295 15.04 4.18 -38.33
CA LYS A 295 13.73 3.60 -38.65
C LYS A 295 13.14 4.33 -39.84
N LYS A 296 12.88 3.60 -40.93
CA LYS A 296 12.16 4.14 -42.08
C LYS A 296 10.72 4.43 -41.64
N ARG A 297 10.27 5.68 -41.81
CA ARG A 297 8.87 6.07 -41.61
C ARG A 297 8.24 6.18 -42.99
N PHE A 298 7.29 5.31 -43.28
CA PHE A 298 6.48 5.43 -44.49
C PHE A 298 5.41 6.48 -44.23
N GLN A 299 5.30 7.42 -45.16
CA GLN A 299 4.21 8.40 -45.16
C GLN A 299 3.16 7.97 -46.17
N PHE A 300 1.93 8.42 -45.97
CA PHE A 300 0.90 8.25 -46.96
C PHE A 300 1.32 8.98 -48.24
N PRO A 301 1.32 8.32 -49.42
CA PRO A 301 1.69 8.99 -50.66
C PRO A 301 0.80 10.18 -50.94
N GLU A 302 1.41 11.33 -51.22
CA GLU A 302 0.66 12.56 -51.54
C GLU A 302 -0.21 12.38 -52.79
N GLU A 303 0.24 11.57 -53.76
CA GLU A 303 -0.49 11.25 -54.99
C GLU A 303 -1.82 10.50 -54.76
N TRP A 304 -2.00 9.90 -53.57
CA TRP A 304 -3.23 9.20 -53.21
C TRP A 304 -4.21 10.10 -52.46
N LEU A 305 -3.80 11.32 -52.11
CA LEU A 305 -4.71 12.31 -51.55
C LEU A 305 -5.79 12.59 -52.60
N LEU A 306 -7.04 12.47 -52.18
CA LEU A 306 -8.20 12.61 -53.05
C LEU A 306 -8.52 14.08 -53.31
N THR A 307 -7.57 14.79 -53.93
CA THR A 307 -7.73 16.16 -54.39
C THR A 307 -8.79 16.25 -55.48
N GLU A 308 -9.35 17.44 -55.72
CA GLU A 308 -10.36 17.63 -56.76
C GLU A 308 -9.86 17.27 -58.16
N GLU A 309 -8.59 17.59 -58.44
CA GLU A 309 -7.91 17.21 -59.68
C GLU A 309 -7.83 15.69 -59.81
N ARG A 310 -7.44 15.00 -58.72
CA ARG A 310 -7.35 13.54 -58.69
C ARG A 310 -8.72 12.87 -58.85
N LYS A 311 -9.79 13.45 -58.30
CA LYS A 311 -11.16 12.95 -58.51
C LYS A 311 -11.55 12.98 -59.99
N LYS A 312 -11.31 14.11 -60.66
CA LYS A 312 -11.57 14.26 -62.11
C LYS A 312 -10.74 13.27 -62.94
N GLU A 313 -9.46 13.10 -62.60
CA GLU A 313 -8.61 12.11 -63.25
C GLU A 313 -9.13 10.68 -63.07
N LEU A 314 -9.58 10.34 -61.86
CA LEU A 314 -10.16 9.03 -61.55
C LEU A 314 -11.47 8.79 -62.28
N GLU A 315 -12.32 9.82 -62.42
CA GLU A 315 -13.56 9.77 -63.21
C GLU A 315 -13.25 9.54 -64.69
N ALA A 316 -12.36 10.33 -65.29
CA ALA A 316 -11.93 10.14 -66.68
C ALA A 316 -11.33 8.74 -66.90
N ARG A 317 -10.56 8.23 -65.94
CA ARG A 317 -9.99 6.86 -65.99
C ARG A 317 -11.04 5.76 -65.82
N ARG A 318 -12.16 6.03 -65.15
CA ARG A 318 -13.30 5.10 -65.06
C ARG A 318 -14.07 5.09 -66.38
N GLU A 319 -14.39 6.25 -66.93
CA GLU A 319 -15.08 6.38 -68.21
C GLU A 319 -14.31 5.74 -69.37
N ALA A 320 -13.00 6.02 -69.48
CA ALA A 320 -12.15 5.41 -70.50
C ALA A 320 -12.12 3.87 -70.41
N ARG A 321 -12.20 3.33 -69.19
CA ARG A 321 -12.22 1.87 -68.95
C ARG A 321 -13.54 1.26 -69.35
N GLU A 322 -14.66 1.91 -69.05
CA GLU A 322 -15.98 1.47 -69.46
C GLU A 322 -16.10 1.46 -70.99
N LEU A 323 -15.61 2.50 -71.67
CA LEU A 323 -15.56 2.54 -73.12
C LEU A 323 -14.71 1.39 -73.69
N ALA A 324 -13.51 1.17 -73.13
CA ALA A 324 -12.65 0.06 -73.56
C ALA A 324 -13.27 -1.33 -73.30
N GLN A 325 -14.11 -1.47 -72.28
CA GLN A 325 -14.86 -2.71 -72.04
C GLN A 325 -15.99 -2.89 -73.06
N LYS A 326 -16.79 -1.85 -73.30
CA LYS A 326 -17.86 -1.87 -74.31
C LYS A 326 -17.33 -2.22 -75.69
N THR A 327 -16.24 -1.57 -76.12
CA THR A 327 -15.62 -1.86 -77.42
C THR A 327 -15.08 -3.29 -77.52
N LYS A 328 -14.55 -3.86 -76.43
CA LYS A 328 -14.16 -5.27 -76.39
C LYS A 328 -15.35 -6.23 -76.46
N MET A 329 -16.48 -5.89 -75.83
CA MET A 329 -17.71 -6.68 -75.93
C MET A 329 -18.34 -6.62 -77.33
N GLU A 330 -18.26 -5.46 -78.00
CA GLU A 330 -18.76 -5.27 -79.37
C GLU A 330 -17.83 -5.84 -80.45
N SER A 331 -16.53 -5.99 -80.15
CA SER A 331 -15.56 -6.59 -81.05
C SER A 331 -15.90 -8.07 -81.31
N PRO A 332 -15.69 -8.60 -82.54
CA PRO A 332 -16.08 -9.96 -82.90
C PRO A 332 -15.34 -11.06 -82.11
N ALA A 333 -14.19 -10.72 -81.49
CA ALA A 333 -13.46 -11.60 -80.58
C ALA A 333 -14.08 -11.70 -79.17
N GLY A 334 -15.02 -10.81 -78.82
CA GLY A 334 -15.79 -10.82 -77.58
C GLY A 334 -14.98 -10.57 -76.30
N LEU A 335 -15.68 -10.38 -75.19
CA LEU A 335 -15.09 -10.47 -73.86
C LEU A 335 -14.98 -11.95 -73.48
N ILE A 336 -13.76 -12.49 -73.44
CA ILE A 336 -13.48 -13.87 -73.07
C ILE A 336 -13.99 -14.13 -71.65
N ASP A 337 -14.97 -15.02 -71.52
CA ASP A 337 -15.51 -15.48 -70.26
C ASP A 337 -15.00 -16.90 -70.01
N GLY A 338 -13.91 -17.01 -69.25
CA GLY A 338 -13.22 -18.29 -69.06
C GLY A 338 -14.09 -19.38 -68.44
N ILE A 339 -15.13 -19.03 -67.67
CA ILE A 339 -16.07 -20.01 -67.10
C ILE A 339 -16.91 -20.63 -68.23
N LYS A 340 -17.44 -19.78 -69.13
CA LYS A 340 -18.24 -20.25 -70.27
C LYS A 340 -17.41 -21.07 -71.24
N GLU A 341 -16.17 -20.66 -71.53
CA GLU A 341 -15.27 -21.44 -72.38
C GLU A 341 -14.95 -22.81 -71.78
N ILE A 342 -14.78 -22.89 -70.45
CA ILE A 342 -14.56 -24.17 -69.76
C ILE A 342 -15.82 -25.04 -69.79
N GLU A 343 -17.01 -24.47 -69.58
CA GLU A 343 -18.27 -25.20 -69.66
C GLU A 343 -18.56 -25.70 -71.08
N GLU A 344 -18.31 -24.87 -72.09
CA GLU A 344 -18.41 -25.24 -73.50
C GLU A 344 -17.42 -26.34 -73.86
N ALA A 345 -16.15 -26.22 -73.47
CA ALA A 345 -15.15 -27.27 -73.66
C ALA A 345 -15.56 -28.57 -72.95
N ARG A 346 -16.06 -28.49 -71.71
CA ARG A 346 -16.56 -29.65 -70.96
C ARG A 346 -17.76 -30.30 -71.64
N ASN A 347 -18.68 -29.52 -72.20
CA ASN A 347 -19.84 -30.02 -72.93
C ASN A 347 -19.43 -30.66 -74.27
N ILE A 348 -18.44 -30.09 -74.96
CA ILE A 348 -17.84 -30.68 -76.17
C ILE A 348 -17.20 -32.03 -75.83
N ASP A 349 -16.43 -32.11 -74.74
CA ASP A 349 -15.82 -33.36 -74.28
C ASP A 349 -16.87 -34.42 -73.89
N LEU A 350 -17.93 -34.01 -73.17
CA LEU A 350 -19.06 -34.89 -72.83
C LEU A 350 -19.77 -35.43 -74.07
N SER A 351 -20.09 -34.56 -75.04
CA SER A 351 -20.76 -34.98 -76.29
C SER A 351 -19.90 -35.89 -77.17
N ARG A 352 -18.57 -35.71 -77.15
CA ARG A 352 -17.61 -36.58 -77.84
C ARG A 352 -17.58 -38.00 -77.24
N VAL A 353 -17.80 -38.14 -75.94
CA VAL A 353 -17.89 -39.43 -75.24
C VAL A 353 -19.24 -40.13 -75.50
N GLU A 354 -20.34 -39.37 -75.64
CA GLU A 354 -21.69 -39.92 -75.85
C GLU A 354 -21.96 -40.44 -77.27
N ALA A 355 -21.35 -39.84 -78.31
CA ALA A 355 -21.55 -40.21 -79.70
C ALA A 355 -21.26 -41.70 -80.06
N PRO A 356 -20.16 -42.35 -79.58
CA PRO A 356 -19.91 -43.76 -79.85
C PRO A 356 -20.83 -44.71 -79.06
N LEU A 357 -21.23 -44.36 -77.83
CA LEU A 357 -22.13 -45.18 -77.01
C LEU A 357 -23.54 -45.29 -77.61
N MET A 358 -24.04 -44.21 -78.20
CA MET A 358 -25.35 -44.19 -78.87
C MET A 358 -25.35 -44.88 -80.23
N ALA A 359 -24.17 -45.00 -80.88
CA ALA A 359 -24.00 -45.74 -82.13
C ALA A 359 -23.92 -47.26 -81.88
N GLU A 360 -23.31 -47.71 -80.78
CA GLU A 360 -23.35 -49.10 -80.33
C GLU A 360 -24.78 -49.52 -79.93
N ALA A 361 -25.55 -48.65 -79.28
CA ALA A 361 -26.91 -48.95 -78.83
C ALA A 361 -27.95 -49.12 -79.98
N LYS A 362 -27.67 -48.62 -81.19
CA LYS A 362 -28.59 -48.70 -82.36
C LYS A 362 -28.30 -49.89 -83.29
N GLN A 363 -27.30 -50.71 -83.02
CA GLN A 363 -27.13 -51.96 -83.77
C GLN A 363 -28.16 -53.01 -83.32
N PRO A 364 -29.00 -53.56 -84.22
CA PRO A 364 -29.98 -54.57 -83.84
C PRO A 364 -29.28 -55.89 -83.48
N MET A 365 -29.41 -56.31 -82.22
CA MET A 365 -28.92 -57.59 -81.71
C MET A 365 -29.56 -58.78 -82.44
N ALA A 366 -28.74 -59.64 -83.05
CA ALA A 366 -29.17 -60.90 -83.64
C ALA A 366 -29.61 -61.92 -82.57
N LYS A 367 -30.75 -62.57 -82.77
CA LYS A 367 -31.29 -63.63 -81.90
C LYS A 367 -30.34 -64.84 -81.83
N GLY A 368 -29.99 -65.31 -80.63
CA GLY A 368 -29.34 -66.61 -80.50
C GLY A 368 -28.90 -67.11 -79.12
N LYS A 369 -29.70 -68.05 -78.59
CA LYS A 369 -29.36 -69.21 -77.72
C LYS A 369 -29.14 -69.02 -76.20
N GLN A 370 -30.06 -69.64 -75.45
CA GLN A 370 -29.99 -69.96 -74.03
C GLN A 370 -28.75 -70.81 -73.70
N GLY A 371 -28.07 -70.46 -72.61
CA GLY A 371 -27.05 -71.27 -71.95
C GLY A 371 -27.08 -71.06 -70.43
N LYS A 372 -27.50 -72.11 -69.70
CA LYS A 372 -27.38 -72.27 -68.25
C LYS A 372 -25.90 -72.34 -67.81
N LYS A 373 -25.55 -71.68 -66.71
CA LYS A 373 -24.67 -72.16 -65.62
C LYS A 373 -24.52 -71.04 -64.58
N GLU A 374 -25.23 -71.13 -63.47
CA GLU A 374 -24.83 -71.77 -62.19
C GLU A 374 -24.06 -70.83 -61.26
N MET A 375 -24.69 -70.66 -60.10
CA MET A 375 -24.28 -69.88 -58.95
C MET A 375 -22.93 -70.32 -58.40
N ARG A 376 -22.16 -69.33 -57.92
CA ARG A 376 -21.23 -69.54 -56.82
C ARG A 376 -21.47 -68.46 -55.78
N GLN A 377 -22.30 -68.81 -54.80
CA GLN A 377 -22.43 -68.11 -53.53
C GLN A 377 -21.31 -68.53 -52.57
N GLY A 378 -20.77 -67.55 -51.87
CA GLY A 378 -20.05 -67.63 -50.60
C GLY A 378 -19.99 -66.18 -50.10
N ARG A 379 -20.83 -65.67 -49.18
CA ARG A 379 -20.98 -66.01 -47.74
C ARG A 379 -19.61 -65.99 -47.06
N ALA A 380 -19.33 -65.16 -46.06
CA ALA A 380 -20.20 -64.59 -45.01
C ALA A 380 -20.00 -63.09 -44.80
#